data_AF-A0A4Y9M7Q9-F1
#
_entry.id   AF-A0A4Y9M7Q9-F1
#
_cell.length_a   1.000
_cell.length_b   1.000
_cell.length_c   1.000
_cell.angle_alpha   90.00
_cell.angle_beta   90.00
_cell.angle_gamma   90.00
#
_symmetry.space_group_name_H-M   'P 1'
#
loop_
_entity.id
_entity.type
_entity.pdbx_description
1 polymer ?
#
loop_
_entity_poly.entity_id
_entity_poly.type
_entity_poly.pdbx_seq_one_letter_code
_entity_poly.pdbx_strand_id
1 'polypeptide(L)'
;MMRLQKLSFDDWLDHSFGREVRFQQSPWYFDPEHDWWDPPPAEAVSYFTRLFEDPETALQGFADSQIAQGLTYLANTSASGDNRWLCSTDVPIKDRVRCVKSVAELFAKLFEPRCTPSLFHLGEADAGTLNCVCYMWWDVFPSLALANDPDLPTLHDCALCTMERILHLNSIACRESALHGLGHWQRDYSEKVTQIIDRFCEGHSRADLRLLAYAQSARCGCVL
;
A
#
# COMPACT_ATOMS: atom_id res chain seq x y z
N MET A 1 24.01 13.72 -2.04
CA MET A 1 23.10 12.63 -2.50
C MET A 1 23.86 11.46 -3.14
N MET A 2 24.05 10.39 -2.37
CA MET A 2 24.58 9.10 -2.83
C MET A 2 23.45 8.09 -3.05
N ARG A 3 23.68 7.12 -3.94
CA ARG A 3 22.81 5.96 -4.12
C ARG A 3 23.32 4.80 -3.28
N LEU A 4 22.49 4.34 -2.36
CA LEU A 4 22.77 3.18 -1.52
C LEU A 4 22.25 1.93 -2.22
N GLN A 5 23.18 1.07 -2.68
CA GLN A 5 22.83 -0.16 -3.38
C GLN A 5 22.90 -1.43 -2.53
N LYS A 6 23.56 -1.35 -1.37
CA LYS A 6 23.87 -2.52 -0.53
C LYS A 6 23.55 -2.21 0.91
N LEU A 7 22.31 -2.45 1.30
CA LEU A 7 21.87 -2.42 2.69
C LEU A 7 21.47 -3.84 3.06
N SER A 8 21.85 -4.30 4.26
CA SER A 8 21.18 -5.47 4.83
C SER A 8 19.70 -5.14 5.05
N PHE A 9 18.86 -6.15 5.26
CA PHE A 9 17.44 -5.90 5.55
C PHE A 9 17.26 -5.02 6.79
N ASP A 10 18.08 -5.23 7.84
CA ASP A 10 17.97 -4.48 9.09
C ASP A 10 18.48 -3.04 8.90
N ASP A 11 19.58 -2.83 8.15
CA ASP A 11 20.06 -1.49 7.81
C ASP A 11 19.06 -0.76 6.90
N TRP A 12 18.36 -1.48 6.03
CA TRP A 12 17.31 -0.92 5.18
C TRP A 12 16.08 -0.50 6.00
N LEU A 13 15.70 -1.28 7.01
CA LEU A 13 14.65 -0.89 7.95
C LEU A 13 15.04 0.37 8.72
N ASP A 14 16.25 0.42 9.29
CA ASP A 14 16.72 1.63 10.00
C ASP A 14 16.80 2.84 9.07
N HIS A 15 17.31 2.67 7.85
CA HIS A 15 17.35 3.73 6.84
C HIS A 15 15.96 4.29 6.51
N SER A 16 14.96 3.42 6.41
CA SER A 16 13.60 3.76 5.98
C SER A 16 12.68 4.21 7.12
N PHE A 17 12.90 3.74 8.34
CA PHE A 17 11.98 3.94 9.48
C PHE A 17 12.66 4.56 10.71
N GLY A 18 13.99 4.51 10.84
CA GLY A 18 14.72 4.97 12.02
C GLY A 18 14.87 6.48 12.16
N ARG A 19 14.50 7.24 11.13
CA ARG A 19 14.62 8.71 11.14
C ARG A 19 13.59 9.36 12.05
N GLU A 20 13.99 10.45 12.71
CA GLU A 20 13.10 11.25 13.55
C GLU A 20 12.04 11.95 12.69
N VAL A 21 10.78 11.91 13.15
CA VAL A 21 9.65 12.57 12.47
C VAL A 21 9.59 14.03 12.86
N ARG A 22 9.70 14.92 11.86
CA ARG A 22 9.67 16.37 12.03
C ARG A 22 8.26 16.91 11.79
N PHE A 23 7.52 17.21 12.86
CA PHE A 23 6.10 17.63 12.76
C PHE A 23 5.86 19.03 12.15
N GLN A 24 6.88 19.89 12.14
CA GLN A 24 6.78 21.29 11.65
C GLN A 24 7.62 21.54 10.38
N GLN A 25 8.19 20.50 9.79
CA GLN A 25 9.06 20.59 8.61
C GLN A 25 8.63 19.55 7.58
N SER A 26 9.16 19.66 6.37
CA SER A 26 8.98 18.63 5.36
C SER A 26 9.48 17.27 5.87
N PRO A 27 8.84 16.16 5.48
CA PRO A 27 9.36 14.81 5.74
C PRO A 27 10.82 14.64 5.32
N TRP A 28 11.57 13.79 6.05
CA TRP A 28 13.02 13.61 5.87
C TRP A 28 13.44 13.15 4.47
N TYR A 29 12.57 12.47 3.74
CA TYR A 29 12.86 11.99 2.39
C TYR A 29 12.84 13.11 1.34
N PHE A 30 12.38 14.32 1.70
CA PHE A 30 12.49 15.50 0.83
C PHE A 30 13.79 16.30 1.06
N ASP A 31 14.67 15.85 1.97
CA ASP A 31 15.92 16.54 2.21
C ASP A 31 16.84 16.42 0.99
N PRO A 32 17.46 17.52 0.51
CA PRO A 32 18.33 17.50 -0.67
C PRO A 32 19.53 16.55 -0.54
N GLU A 33 20.00 16.33 0.69
CA GLU A 33 21.14 15.46 1.00
C GLU A 33 20.73 14.04 1.40
N HIS A 34 19.44 13.68 1.28
CA HIS A 34 19.01 12.32 1.54
C HIS A 34 19.68 11.37 0.54
N ASP A 35 20.22 10.26 1.06
CA ASP A 35 20.77 9.17 0.25
C ASP A 35 19.65 8.20 -0.11
N TRP A 36 19.59 7.78 -1.36
CA TRP A 36 18.44 7.05 -1.90
C TRP A 36 18.79 5.59 -2.00
N TRP A 37 17.91 4.73 -1.50
CA TRP A 37 18.06 3.30 -1.70
C TRP A 37 17.66 2.94 -3.14
N ASP A 38 18.63 2.45 -3.92
CA ASP A 38 18.49 2.08 -5.34
C ASP A 38 19.05 0.67 -5.58
N PRO A 39 18.39 -0.37 -5.03
CA PRO A 39 18.83 -1.75 -5.11
C PRO A 39 18.48 -2.36 -6.49
N PRO A 40 19.04 -3.55 -6.83
CA PRO A 40 18.50 -4.35 -7.91
C PRO A 40 17.01 -4.69 -7.69
N PRO A 41 16.17 -4.76 -8.75
CA PRO A 41 14.74 -5.01 -8.62
C PRO A 41 14.37 -6.25 -7.79
N ALA A 42 15.10 -7.35 -7.96
CA ALA A 42 14.84 -8.58 -7.21
C ALA A 42 15.09 -8.43 -5.71
N GLU A 43 16.07 -7.61 -5.32
CA GLU A 43 16.37 -7.31 -3.91
C GLU A 43 15.27 -6.42 -3.30
N ALA A 44 14.83 -5.39 -4.03
CA ALA A 44 13.68 -4.59 -3.61
C ALA A 44 12.45 -5.46 -3.36
N VAL A 45 12.03 -6.25 -4.36
CA VAL A 45 10.87 -7.15 -4.25
C VAL A 45 11.01 -8.08 -3.04
N SER A 46 12.22 -8.62 -2.80
CA SER A 46 12.48 -9.47 -1.64
C SER A 46 12.32 -8.74 -0.30
N TYR A 47 12.81 -7.50 -0.18
CA TYR A 47 12.73 -6.73 1.06
C TYR A 47 11.29 -6.28 1.34
N PHE A 48 10.58 -5.76 0.33
CA PHE A 48 9.17 -5.42 0.44
C PHE A 48 8.33 -6.64 0.82
N THR A 49 8.53 -7.79 0.16
CA THR A 49 7.83 -9.03 0.51
C THR A 49 8.09 -9.43 1.96
N ARG A 50 9.35 -9.39 2.42
CA ARG A 50 9.70 -9.74 3.80
C ARG A 50 9.06 -8.79 4.81
N LEU A 51 9.05 -7.49 4.54
CA LEU A 51 8.37 -6.49 5.38
C LEU A 51 6.86 -6.74 5.44
N PHE A 52 6.23 -6.99 4.29
CA PHE A 52 4.78 -7.14 4.21
C PHE A 52 4.28 -8.45 4.83
N GLU A 53 5.05 -9.54 4.74
CA GLU A 53 4.69 -10.82 5.34
C GLU A 53 4.80 -10.82 6.87
N ASP A 54 5.71 -10.02 7.45
CA ASP A 54 5.95 -9.96 8.90
C ASP A 54 6.23 -8.52 9.41
N PRO A 55 5.28 -7.59 9.25
CA PRO A 55 5.49 -6.19 9.60
C PRO A 55 5.59 -5.97 11.11
N GLU A 56 4.99 -6.84 11.93
CA GLU A 56 5.04 -6.73 13.40
C GLU A 56 6.47 -6.88 13.91
N THR A 57 7.18 -7.91 13.45
CA THR A 57 8.59 -8.12 13.80
C THR A 57 9.47 -7.06 13.15
N ALA A 58 9.28 -6.81 11.84
CA ALA A 58 10.14 -5.89 11.08
C ALA A 58 10.04 -4.44 11.57
N LEU A 59 8.86 -4.02 12.05
CA LEU A 59 8.62 -2.64 12.50
C LEU A 59 8.59 -2.50 14.03
N GLN A 60 9.04 -3.53 14.74
CA GLN A 60 9.08 -3.52 16.20
C GLN A 60 9.96 -2.35 16.69
N GLY A 61 9.37 -1.49 17.53
CA GLY A 61 10.07 -0.35 18.13
C GLY A 61 9.94 0.97 17.37
N PHE A 62 9.39 0.97 16.15
CA PHE A 62 9.06 2.22 15.45
C PHE A 62 7.67 2.74 15.83
N ALA A 63 7.58 4.05 16.05
CA ALA A 63 6.31 4.73 16.28
C ALA A 63 5.43 4.76 15.01
N ASP A 64 4.11 4.91 15.16
CA ASP A 64 3.18 5.03 14.03
C ASP A 64 3.60 6.12 13.04
N SER A 65 4.11 7.25 13.56
CA SER A 65 4.57 8.36 12.74
C SER A 65 5.81 8.02 11.90
N GLN A 66 6.74 7.25 12.47
CA GLN A 66 7.92 6.76 11.75
C GLN A 66 7.52 5.75 10.67
N ILE A 67 6.63 4.82 11.02
CA ILE A 67 6.09 3.82 10.10
C ILE A 67 5.36 4.52 8.94
N ALA A 68 4.52 5.51 9.23
CA ALA A 68 3.81 6.26 8.21
C ALA A 68 4.77 6.94 7.23
N GLN A 69 5.80 7.64 7.73
CA GLN A 69 6.79 8.28 6.85
C GLN A 69 7.63 7.26 6.07
N GLY A 70 8.05 6.16 6.70
CA GLY A 70 8.84 5.13 6.03
C GLY A 70 8.05 4.38 4.94
N LEU A 71 6.80 4.01 5.20
CA LEU A 71 5.93 3.42 4.18
C LEU A 71 5.63 4.40 3.05
N THR A 72 5.42 5.69 3.38
CA THR A 72 5.23 6.73 2.37
C THR A 72 6.48 6.89 1.50
N TYR A 73 7.66 6.94 2.12
CA TYR A 73 8.94 6.97 1.41
C TYR A 73 9.05 5.78 0.45
N LEU A 74 8.87 4.56 0.96
CA LEU A 74 9.09 3.33 0.22
C LEU A 74 8.10 3.10 -0.92
N ALA A 75 6.82 3.45 -0.73
CA ALA A 75 5.80 3.24 -1.75
C ALA A 75 5.80 4.38 -2.78
N ASN A 76 5.89 5.64 -2.33
CA ASN A 76 5.75 6.79 -3.22
C ASN A 76 7.01 6.96 -4.09
N THR A 77 6.87 6.69 -5.39
CA THR A 77 7.94 6.84 -6.38
C THR A 77 8.50 8.26 -6.48
N SER A 78 7.76 9.28 -6.07
CA SER A 78 8.26 10.67 -5.97
C SER A 78 9.12 10.89 -4.71
N ALA A 79 9.03 10.01 -3.71
CA ALA A 79 9.76 10.06 -2.45
C ALA A 79 10.94 9.08 -2.38
N SER A 80 10.88 7.91 -3.05
CA SER A 80 11.99 6.93 -3.18
C SER A 80 12.71 6.93 -4.52
N GLY A 81 12.23 7.71 -5.49
CA GLY A 81 12.68 7.65 -6.87
C GLY A 81 11.91 6.56 -7.62
N ASP A 82 11.73 6.74 -8.93
CA ASP A 82 11.04 5.74 -9.76
C ASP A 82 11.97 4.55 -10.04
N ASN A 83 12.08 3.66 -9.05
CA ASN A 83 12.96 2.49 -9.13
C ASN A 83 12.34 1.32 -9.91
N ARG A 84 11.06 1.44 -10.33
CA ARG A 84 10.33 0.51 -11.23
C ARG A 84 10.48 -0.97 -10.88
N TRP A 85 10.78 -1.28 -9.62
CA TRP A 85 11.25 -2.60 -9.21
C TRP A 85 10.16 -3.66 -9.36
N LEU A 86 8.91 -3.29 -9.07
CA LEU A 86 7.78 -4.21 -9.18
C LEU A 86 7.36 -4.48 -10.63
N CYS A 87 7.59 -3.53 -11.55
CA CYS A 87 7.28 -3.69 -12.98
C CYS A 87 8.47 -4.17 -13.82
N SER A 88 9.60 -4.48 -13.20
CA SER A 88 10.75 -5.08 -13.89
C SER A 88 10.48 -6.55 -14.23
N THR A 89 10.60 -6.88 -15.52
CA THR A 89 10.49 -8.26 -16.03
C THR A 89 11.71 -9.12 -15.70
N ASP A 90 12.78 -8.54 -15.14
CA ASP A 90 13.93 -9.29 -14.64
C ASP A 90 13.60 -10.04 -13.35
N VAL A 91 12.53 -9.64 -12.65
CA VAL A 91 12.04 -10.31 -11.45
C VAL A 91 11.07 -11.42 -11.87
N PRO A 92 11.28 -12.68 -11.45
CA PRO A 92 10.35 -13.76 -11.75
C PRO A 92 8.92 -13.43 -11.30
N ILE A 93 7.93 -13.71 -12.16
CA ILE A 93 6.51 -13.44 -11.89
C ILE A 93 6.04 -14.01 -10.55
N LYS A 94 6.53 -15.19 -10.15
CA LYS A 94 6.20 -15.81 -8.86
C LYS A 94 6.53 -14.89 -7.67
N ASP A 95 7.62 -14.14 -7.75
CA ASP A 95 8.12 -13.31 -6.66
C ASP A 95 7.37 -11.97 -6.64
N ARG A 96 7.07 -11.41 -7.82
CA ARG A 96 6.19 -10.23 -7.98
C ARG A 96 4.78 -10.52 -7.45
N VAL A 97 4.19 -11.66 -7.83
CA VAL A 97 2.87 -12.10 -7.33
C VAL A 97 2.89 -12.31 -5.81
N ARG A 98 3.95 -12.92 -5.27
CA ARG A 98 4.11 -13.08 -3.81
C ARG A 98 4.14 -11.73 -3.10
N CYS A 99 4.89 -10.77 -3.62
CA CYS A 99 4.93 -9.40 -3.08
C CYS A 99 3.55 -8.75 -3.07
N VAL A 100 2.80 -8.82 -4.18
CA VAL A 100 1.43 -8.26 -4.24
C VAL A 100 0.51 -8.94 -3.22
N LYS A 101 0.55 -10.28 -3.11
CA LYS A 101 -0.26 -11.02 -2.11
C LYS A 101 0.07 -10.63 -0.68
N SER A 102 1.35 -10.41 -0.39
CA SER A 102 1.81 -10.07 0.96
C SER A 102 1.28 -8.73 1.46
N VAL A 103 0.81 -7.84 0.58
CA VAL A 103 0.11 -6.60 0.99
C VAL A 103 -1.10 -6.91 1.87
N ALA A 104 -1.84 -8.00 1.64
CA ALA A 104 -2.94 -8.37 2.54
C ALA A 104 -2.47 -8.71 3.96
N GLU A 105 -1.26 -9.27 4.12
CA GLU A 105 -0.65 -9.51 5.43
C GLU A 105 -0.24 -8.19 6.09
N LEU A 106 0.33 -7.25 5.33
CA LEU A 106 0.60 -5.90 5.83
C LEU A 106 -0.67 -5.25 6.39
N PHE A 107 -1.78 -5.34 5.65
CA PHE A 107 -3.05 -4.78 6.10
C PHE A 107 -3.58 -5.47 7.36
N ALA A 108 -3.58 -6.80 7.41
CA ALA A 108 -4.08 -7.55 8.55
C ALA A 108 -3.22 -7.37 9.82
N LYS A 109 -1.89 -7.30 9.67
CA LYS A 109 -0.95 -7.31 10.79
C LYS A 109 -0.51 -5.92 11.24
N LEU A 110 -0.58 -4.91 10.37
CA LEU A 110 -0.19 -3.54 10.69
C LEU A 110 -1.38 -2.58 10.73
N PHE A 111 -2.11 -2.43 9.62
CA PHE A 111 -3.14 -1.39 9.51
C PHE A 111 -4.41 -1.73 10.29
N GLU A 112 -4.90 -2.97 10.23
CA GLU A 112 -6.11 -3.38 10.96
C GLU A 112 -6.01 -3.13 12.47
N PRO A 113 -4.92 -3.51 13.17
CA PRO A 113 -4.82 -3.25 14.61
C PRO A 113 -4.44 -1.82 15.00
N ARG A 114 -3.91 -0.99 14.08
CA ARG A 114 -3.32 0.33 14.43
C ARG A 114 -4.05 1.54 13.83
N CYS A 115 -4.81 1.37 12.75
CA CYS A 115 -5.63 2.46 12.21
C CYS A 115 -6.81 2.75 13.13
N THR A 116 -7.15 4.04 13.28
CA THR A 116 -8.38 4.44 13.98
C THR A 116 -9.60 4.10 13.12
N PRO A 117 -10.79 3.90 13.71
CA PRO A 117 -12.01 3.59 12.97
C PRO A 117 -12.61 4.84 12.27
N SER A 118 -11.78 5.58 11.55
CA SER A 118 -12.12 6.83 10.87
C SER A 118 -11.92 6.69 9.36
N LEU A 119 -12.83 7.30 8.59
CA LEU A 119 -12.79 7.34 7.13
C LEU A 119 -11.96 8.54 6.66
N PHE A 120 -10.84 8.27 5.99
CA PHE A 120 -9.91 9.33 5.61
C PHE A 120 -10.48 10.26 4.54
N HIS A 121 -11.30 9.75 3.60
CA HIS A 121 -11.87 10.58 2.52
C HIS A 121 -12.80 11.70 3.02
N LEU A 122 -13.29 11.61 4.26
CA LEU A 122 -14.15 12.61 4.88
C LEU A 122 -13.37 13.67 5.68
N GLY A 123 -12.03 13.53 5.78
CA GLY A 123 -11.19 14.46 6.54
C GLY A 123 -11.50 14.47 8.03
N GLU A 124 -11.83 13.32 8.61
CA GLU A 124 -12.18 13.22 10.03
C GLU A 124 -10.98 13.60 10.92
N ALA A 125 -11.22 14.49 11.88
CA ALA A 125 -10.17 15.07 12.72
C ALA A 125 -9.47 14.07 13.65
N ASP A 126 -10.02 12.87 13.81
CA ASP A 126 -9.51 11.78 14.65
C ASP A 126 -8.79 10.67 13.86
N ALA A 127 -8.56 10.86 12.55
CA ALA A 127 -7.81 9.92 11.74
C ALA A 127 -6.37 9.78 12.27
N GLY A 128 -5.99 8.55 12.62
CA GLY A 128 -4.64 8.22 13.08
C GLY A 128 -3.59 8.45 11.98
N THR A 129 -2.32 8.57 12.37
CA THR A 129 -1.23 8.86 11.43
C THR A 129 -1.11 7.80 10.32
N LEU A 130 -1.44 6.54 10.63
CA LEU A 130 -1.43 5.44 9.65
C LEU A 130 -2.66 5.42 8.73
N ASN A 131 -3.78 6.07 9.08
CA ASN A 131 -5.00 6.06 8.25
C ASN A 131 -4.76 6.67 6.88
N CYS A 132 -3.95 7.74 6.79
CA CYS A 132 -3.58 8.36 5.51
C CYS A 132 -2.83 7.39 4.60
N VAL A 133 -1.81 6.71 5.14
CA VAL A 133 -0.99 5.76 4.37
C VAL A 133 -1.81 4.52 3.97
N CYS A 134 -2.67 4.05 4.88
CA CYS A 134 -3.62 2.98 4.59
C CYS A 134 -4.52 3.38 3.42
N TYR A 135 -5.17 4.54 3.50
CA TYR A 135 -6.09 5.06 2.48
C TYR A 135 -5.41 5.19 1.11
N MET A 136 -4.28 5.89 1.05
CA MET A 136 -3.55 6.19 -0.18
C MET A 136 -2.74 5.00 -0.73
N TRP A 137 -2.76 3.84 -0.06
CA TRP A 137 -1.84 2.75 -0.35
C TRP A 137 -1.81 2.42 -1.83
N TRP A 138 -2.97 2.27 -2.48
CA TRP A 138 -3.08 1.88 -3.87
C TRP A 138 -2.80 3.00 -4.89
N ASP A 139 -2.85 4.27 -4.48
CA ASP A 139 -2.42 5.41 -5.31
C ASP A 139 -0.90 5.50 -5.40
N VAL A 140 -0.24 5.23 -4.27
CA VAL A 140 1.21 5.39 -4.15
C VAL A 140 1.93 4.08 -4.37
N PHE A 141 1.28 2.93 -4.27
CA PHE A 141 1.92 1.63 -4.47
C PHE A 141 2.56 1.57 -5.87
N PRO A 142 3.80 1.07 -5.98
CA PRO A 142 4.48 1.02 -7.27
C PRO A 142 3.64 0.31 -8.33
N SER A 143 3.73 0.83 -9.55
CA SER A 143 3.04 0.23 -10.70
C SER A 143 3.37 -1.26 -10.79
N LEU A 144 2.32 -2.08 -10.82
CA LEU A 144 2.46 -3.54 -10.79
C LEU A 144 3.17 -4.06 -12.03
N ALA A 145 2.92 -3.45 -13.18
CA ALA A 145 3.39 -3.88 -14.48
C ALA A 145 3.31 -2.73 -15.49
N LEU A 146 4.15 -2.78 -16.52
CA LEU A 146 4.05 -1.87 -17.67
C LEU A 146 3.03 -2.39 -18.68
N ALA A 147 2.52 -1.51 -19.54
CA ALA A 147 1.48 -1.85 -20.51
C ALA A 147 1.86 -3.01 -21.47
N ASN A 148 3.15 -3.26 -21.70
CA ASN A 148 3.66 -4.32 -22.56
C ASN A 148 4.14 -5.57 -21.78
N ASP A 149 3.96 -5.61 -20.47
CA ASP A 149 4.33 -6.76 -19.64
C ASP A 149 3.35 -7.92 -19.88
N PRO A 150 3.83 -9.11 -20.30
CA PRO A 150 2.97 -10.26 -20.57
C PRO A 150 2.23 -10.77 -19.31
N ASP A 151 2.74 -10.48 -18.12
CA ASP A 151 2.16 -10.92 -16.86
C ASP A 151 1.21 -9.88 -16.23
N LEU A 152 0.97 -8.74 -16.90
CA LEU A 152 0.06 -7.70 -16.42
C LEU A 152 -1.32 -8.24 -16.00
N PRO A 153 -2.00 -9.10 -16.80
CA PRO A 153 -3.28 -9.67 -16.38
C PRO A 153 -3.18 -10.48 -15.08
N THR A 154 -2.11 -11.26 -14.91
CA THR A 154 -1.86 -12.07 -13.71
C THR A 154 -1.65 -11.19 -12.48
N LEU A 155 -0.89 -10.11 -12.61
CA LEU A 155 -0.59 -9.20 -11.50
C LEU A 155 -1.82 -8.38 -11.09
N HIS A 156 -2.60 -7.91 -12.05
CA HIS A 156 -3.85 -7.21 -11.79
C HIS A 156 -4.89 -8.14 -11.17
N ASP A 157 -5.03 -9.38 -11.66
CA ASP A 157 -5.90 -10.39 -11.06
C ASP A 157 -5.52 -10.64 -9.59
N CYS A 158 -4.22 -10.77 -9.32
CA CYS A 158 -3.67 -10.91 -7.99
C CYS A 158 -3.96 -9.70 -7.08
N ALA A 159 -3.81 -8.48 -7.58
CA ALA A 159 -4.11 -7.26 -6.82
C ALA A 159 -5.61 -7.16 -6.47
N LEU A 160 -6.50 -7.45 -7.43
CA LEU A 160 -7.95 -7.50 -7.19
C LEU A 160 -8.31 -8.51 -6.10
N CYS A 161 -7.74 -9.73 -6.16
CA CYS A 161 -7.93 -10.75 -5.12
C CYS A 161 -7.36 -10.31 -3.75
N THR A 162 -6.26 -9.55 -3.75
CA THR A 162 -5.65 -9.01 -2.53
C THR A 162 -6.56 -7.95 -1.90
N MET A 163 -7.11 -7.03 -2.69
CA MET A 163 -8.07 -6.04 -2.21
C MET A 163 -9.37 -6.69 -1.71
N GLU A 164 -9.88 -7.70 -2.42
CA GLU A 164 -11.03 -8.48 -1.94
C GLU A 164 -10.75 -9.14 -0.58
N ARG A 165 -9.55 -9.69 -0.37
CA ARG A 165 -9.14 -10.21 0.95
C ARG A 165 -9.14 -9.12 2.02
N ILE A 166 -8.65 -7.93 1.71
CA ILE A 166 -8.62 -6.79 2.64
C ILE A 166 -10.04 -6.33 3.02
N LEU A 167 -11.02 -6.41 2.11
CA LEU A 167 -12.43 -6.08 2.43
C LEU A 167 -13.02 -6.96 3.53
N HIS A 168 -12.47 -8.16 3.75
CA HIS A 168 -12.91 -9.08 4.80
C HIS A 168 -12.33 -8.76 6.19
N LEU A 169 -11.37 -7.84 6.29
CA LEU A 169 -10.86 -7.34 7.58
C LEU A 169 -11.94 -6.53 8.31
N ASN A 170 -11.83 -6.38 9.63
CA ASN A 170 -12.82 -5.67 10.45
C ASN A 170 -12.61 -4.15 10.51
N SER A 171 -11.43 -3.68 10.10
CA SER A 171 -11.11 -2.24 10.10
C SER A 171 -11.79 -1.49 8.98
N ILE A 172 -12.53 -0.43 9.33
CA ILE A 172 -13.19 0.46 8.37
C ILE A 172 -12.18 1.17 7.45
N ALA A 173 -11.02 1.55 7.97
CA ALA A 173 -9.96 2.20 7.20
C ALA A 173 -9.32 1.25 6.17
N CYS A 174 -9.13 -0.02 6.55
CA CYS A 174 -8.64 -1.04 5.61
C CYS A 174 -9.65 -1.33 4.50
N ARG A 175 -10.94 -1.43 4.85
CA ARG A 175 -12.02 -1.60 3.85
C ARG A 175 -12.10 -0.41 2.91
N GLU A 176 -12.03 0.81 3.44
CA GLU A 176 -12.01 2.05 2.66
C GLU A 176 -10.86 2.04 1.64
N SER A 177 -9.64 1.72 2.08
CA SER A 177 -8.48 1.59 1.20
C SER A 177 -8.66 0.55 0.10
N ALA A 178 -9.19 -0.64 0.43
CA ALA A 178 -9.46 -1.66 -0.59
C ALA A 178 -10.52 -1.22 -1.61
N LEU A 179 -11.58 -0.54 -1.16
CA LEU A 179 -12.58 0.06 -2.07
C LEU A 179 -11.94 1.14 -2.96
N HIS A 180 -11.08 1.98 -2.38
CA HIS A 180 -10.34 3.00 -3.13
C HIS A 180 -9.50 2.36 -4.25
N GLY A 181 -8.68 1.35 -3.93
CA GLY A 181 -7.91 0.63 -4.92
C GLY A 181 -8.77 -0.07 -5.99
N LEU A 182 -9.90 -0.68 -5.61
CA LEU A 182 -10.82 -1.30 -6.57
C LEU A 182 -11.40 -0.28 -7.55
N GLY A 183 -11.69 0.94 -7.09
CA GLY A 183 -12.17 2.03 -7.93
C GLY A 183 -11.17 2.41 -9.03
N HIS A 184 -9.87 2.45 -8.72
CA HIS A 184 -8.82 2.69 -9.73
C HIS A 184 -8.80 1.62 -10.84
N TRP A 185 -9.13 0.37 -10.51
CA TRP A 185 -9.17 -0.74 -11.48
C TRP A 185 -10.48 -0.83 -12.26
N GLN A 186 -11.49 -0.02 -11.93
CA GLN A 186 -12.84 -0.15 -12.48
C GLN A 186 -12.87 -0.01 -14.00
N ARG A 187 -12.09 0.93 -14.57
CA ARG A 187 -12.07 1.18 -16.02
C ARG A 187 -11.69 -0.06 -16.81
N ASP A 188 -10.69 -0.80 -16.32
CA ASP A 188 -10.05 -1.89 -17.06
C ASP A 188 -10.59 -3.27 -16.62
N TYR A 189 -11.22 -3.38 -15.43
CA TYR A 189 -11.73 -4.62 -14.83
C TYR A 189 -13.17 -4.49 -14.29
N SER A 190 -14.02 -3.72 -14.97
CA SER A 190 -15.35 -3.32 -14.52
C SER A 190 -16.22 -4.47 -13.99
N GLU A 191 -16.26 -5.60 -14.70
CA GLU A 191 -17.05 -6.78 -14.28
C GLU A 191 -16.55 -7.35 -12.95
N LYS A 192 -15.24 -7.61 -12.83
CA LYS A 192 -14.65 -8.21 -11.63
C LYS A 192 -14.73 -7.26 -10.43
N VAL A 193 -14.45 -5.97 -10.64
CA VAL A 193 -14.59 -4.93 -9.60
C VAL A 193 -16.03 -4.84 -9.11
N THR A 194 -17.00 -4.80 -10.03
CA THR A 194 -18.42 -4.78 -9.71
C THR A 194 -18.82 -5.98 -8.86
N GLN A 195 -18.44 -7.19 -9.27
CA GLN A 195 -18.75 -8.42 -8.54
C GLN A 195 -18.16 -8.42 -7.12
N ILE A 196 -16.91 -7.96 -6.94
CA ILE A 196 -16.27 -7.89 -5.62
C ILE A 196 -17.02 -6.90 -4.71
N ILE A 197 -17.33 -5.70 -5.22
CA ILE A 197 -17.99 -4.66 -4.42
C ILE A 197 -19.44 -5.04 -4.11
N ASP A 198 -20.17 -5.67 -5.05
CA ASP A 198 -21.53 -6.13 -4.83
C ASP A 198 -21.57 -7.21 -3.73
N ARG A 199 -20.66 -8.21 -3.78
CA ARG A 199 -20.51 -9.20 -2.70
C ARG A 199 -20.20 -8.55 -1.35
N PHE A 200 -19.33 -7.55 -1.33
CA PHE A 200 -19.01 -6.81 -0.11
C PHE A 200 -20.26 -6.11 0.46
N CYS A 201 -21.01 -5.38 -0.38
CA CYS A 201 -22.21 -4.65 0.03
C CYS A 201 -23.31 -5.60 0.52
N GLU A 202 -23.52 -6.73 -0.15
CA GLU A 202 -24.50 -7.76 0.23
C GLU A 202 -24.13 -8.39 1.59
N GLY A 203 -22.86 -8.77 1.77
CA GLY A 203 -22.35 -9.36 3.01
C GLY A 203 -22.29 -8.38 4.18
N HIS A 204 -22.27 -7.07 3.91
CA HIS A 204 -22.09 -6.02 4.92
C HIS A 204 -23.21 -4.96 4.89
N SER A 205 -24.45 -5.38 4.62
CA SER A 205 -25.63 -4.48 4.56
C SER A 205 -25.89 -3.64 5.82
N ARG A 206 -25.24 -3.96 6.95
CA ARG A 206 -25.30 -3.20 8.21
C ARG A 206 -24.02 -2.44 8.55
N ALA A 207 -23.06 -2.35 7.62
CA ALA A 207 -21.86 -1.54 7.80
C ALA A 207 -22.19 -0.04 7.86
N ASP A 208 -21.17 0.76 8.19
CA ASP A 208 -21.26 2.22 8.16
C ASP A 208 -21.78 2.70 6.79
N LEU A 209 -22.87 3.48 6.82
CA LEU A 209 -23.52 3.99 5.60
C LEU A 209 -22.57 4.84 4.75
N ARG A 210 -21.60 5.51 5.37
CA ARG A 210 -20.60 6.33 4.67
C ARG A 210 -19.62 5.46 3.90
N LEU A 211 -19.22 4.33 4.47
CA LEU A 211 -18.40 3.33 3.77
C LEU A 211 -19.20 2.69 2.63
N LEU A 212 -20.48 2.36 2.84
CA LEU A 212 -21.33 1.82 1.77
C LEU A 212 -21.54 2.83 0.64
N ALA A 213 -21.70 4.12 0.95
CA ALA A 213 -21.75 5.17 -0.06
C ALA A 213 -20.44 5.26 -0.85
N TYR A 214 -19.30 5.17 -0.16
CA TYR A 214 -17.99 5.13 -0.79
C TYR A 214 -17.82 3.89 -1.70
N ALA A 215 -18.30 2.73 -1.27
CA ALA A 215 -18.30 1.51 -2.08
C ALA A 215 -19.07 1.69 -3.40
N GLN A 216 -20.23 2.37 -3.35
CA GLN A 216 -21.01 2.66 -4.56
C GLN A 216 -20.30 3.63 -5.51
N SER A 217 -19.57 4.62 -4.98
CA SER A 217 -18.73 5.50 -5.79
C SER A 217 -17.57 4.73 -6.44
N ALA A 218 -16.85 3.91 -5.67
CA ALA A 218 -15.75 3.08 -6.15
C ALA A 218 -16.22 2.08 -7.22
N ARG A 219 -17.42 1.51 -7.08
CA ARG A 219 -18.06 0.63 -8.07
C ARG A 219 -18.19 1.28 -9.45
N CYS A 220 -18.32 2.61 -9.49
CA CYS A 220 -18.40 3.41 -10.71
C CYS A 220 -17.05 4.00 -11.14
N GLY A 221 -15.95 3.63 -10.47
CA GLY A 221 -14.62 4.17 -10.74
C GLY A 221 -14.40 5.58 -10.18
N CYS A 222 -15.25 6.03 -9.26
CA CYS A 222 -15.13 7.33 -8.61
C CYS A 222 -14.49 7.18 -7.23
N VAL A 223 -13.23 7.60 -7.11
CA VAL A 223 -12.46 7.61 -5.86
C VAL A 223 -11.89 9.01 -5.62
N LEU A 224 -11.67 9.37 -4.35
CA LEU A 224 -11.36 10.74 -3.89
C LEU A 224 -9.90 10.90 -3.50
#